data_AF-J9UNC5-F1
#
_entry.id   AF-J9UNC5-F1
#
_cell.length_a   1.000
_cell.length_b   1.000
_cell.length_c   1.000
_cell.angle_alpha   90.00
_cell.angle_beta   90.00
_cell.angle_gamma   90.00
#
_symmetry.space_group_name_H-M   'P 1'
#
loop_
_entity.id
_entity.type
_entity.pdbx_description
1 polymer ?
#
loop_
_entity_poly.entity_id
_entity_poly.type
_entity_poly.pdbx_seq_one_letter_code
_entity_poly.pdbx_strand_id
1 'polypeptide(L)'
;MEVYKSIRSTVLFGSLYRLKGLDYGNEYAWLHKSIDEKTIVVNYVQINMVPNLLTKRLRLEALEPKSKYKVNDSDKIYTGEELMNIGLVLGEIVEDAIAIQWIIKKID
;
A
#
# COMPACT_ATOMS: atom_id res chain seq x y z
N MET A 1 -10.23 15.41 -4.80
CA MET A 1 -11.29 14.73 -5.60
C MET A 1 -10.76 14.01 -6.82
N GLU A 2 -9.75 14.55 -7.53
CA GLU A 2 -9.22 13.94 -8.75
C GLU A 2 -8.58 12.56 -8.53
N VAL A 3 -7.78 12.42 -7.46
CA VAL A 3 -7.17 11.14 -7.08
C VAL A 3 -8.22 10.05 -6.85
N TYR A 4 -9.27 10.35 -6.07
CA TYR A 4 -10.33 9.35 -5.84
C TYR A 4 -11.03 8.95 -7.15
N LYS A 5 -11.30 9.91 -8.06
CA LYS A 5 -11.92 9.60 -9.36
C LYS A 5 -11.06 8.64 -10.18
N SER A 6 -9.73 8.77 -10.17
CA SER A 6 -8.85 7.91 -10.95
C SER A 6 -8.77 6.48 -10.42
N ILE A 7 -8.95 6.28 -9.10
CA ILE A 7 -8.90 4.95 -8.46
C ILE A 7 -10.26 4.36 -8.11
N ARG A 8 -11.36 5.09 -8.38
CA ARG A 8 -12.71 4.73 -7.93
C ARG A 8 -13.14 3.33 -8.33
N SER A 9 -12.87 2.94 -9.58
CA SER A 9 -13.21 1.60 -10.09
C SER A 9 -12.50 0.51 -9.30
N THR A 10 -11.21 0.69 -9.03
CA THR A 10 -10.40 -0.23 -8.21
C THR A 10 -10.91 -0.34 -6.78
N VAL A 11 -11.23 0.79 -6.14
CA VAL A 11 -11.70 0.78 -4.74
C VAL A 11 -13.09 0.17 -4.60
N LEU A 12 -14.02 0.44 -5.52
CA LEU A 12 -15.40 -0.03 -5.43
C LEU A 12 -15.60 -1.47 -5.90
N PHE A 13 -14.92 -1.88 -6.98
CA PHE A 13 -15.18 -3.16 -7.66
C PHE A 13 -14.00 -4.13 -7.64
N GLY A 14 -12.83 -3.68 -7.19
CA GLY A 14 -11.64 -4.53 -7.06
C GLY A 14 -11.74 -5.52 -5.90
N SER A 15 -10.78 -6.44 -5.85
CA SER A 15 -10.62 -7.37 -4.74
C SER A 15 -9.95 -6.68 -3.54
N LEU A 16 -10.52 -6.84 -2.34
CA LEU A 16 -10.00 -6.29 -1.09
C LEU A 16 -9.18 -7.33 -0.32
N TYR A 17 -7.97 -6.96 0.07
CA TYR A 17 -7.07 -7.76 0.90
C TYR A 17 -6.71 -6.96 2.15
N ARG A 18 -6.94 -7.52 3.34
CA ARG A 18 -6.42 -6.95 4.60
C ARG A 18 -4.98 -7.39 4.78
N LEU A 19 -4.09 -6.44 5.05
CA LEU A 19 -2.67 -6.74 5.26
C LEU A 19 -2.43 -7.17 6.71
N LYS A 20 -1.57 -8.18 6.87
CA LYS A 20 -1.27 -8.81 8.16
C LYS A 20 0.07 -8.32 8.72
N GLY A 21 0.37 -8.70 9.97
CA GLY A 21 1.64 -8.37 10.63
C GLY A 21 1.73 -6.92 11.12
N LEU A 22 0.57 -6.26 11.27
CA LEU A 22 0.43 -4.93 11.84
C LEU A 22 0.19 -4.99 13.35
N ASP A 23 0.48 -3.89 14.05
CA ASP A 23 0.18 -3.76 15.47
C ASP A 23 -1.34 -3.67 15.71
N TYR A 24 -1.91 -4.74 16.27
CA TYR A 24 -3.34 -4.89 16.43
C TYR A 24 -3.90 -3.82 17.37
N GLY A 25 -4.85 -3.02 16.87
CA GLY A 25 -5.47 -1.94 17.64
C GLY A 25 -4.84 -0.56 17.44
N ASN A 26 -3.68 -0.48 16.77
CA ASN A 26 -3.03 0.79 16.45
C ASN A 26 -2.81 1.00 14.95
N GLU A 27 -2.52 -0.06 14.20
CA GLU A 27 -2.19 0.00 12.77
C GLU A 27 -3.17 -0.83 11.94
N TYR A 28 -3.66 -0.25 10.85
CA TYR A 28 -4.59 -0.89 9.92
C TYR A 28 -4.15 -0.63 8.50
N ALA A 29 -4.11 -1.67 7.67
CA ALA A 29 -3.83 -1.50 6.26
C ALA A 29 -4.59 -2.50 5.39
N TRP A 30 -4.92 -2.05 4.20
CA TRP A 30 -5.63 -2.84 3.21
C TRP A 30 -5.25 -2.44 1.80
N LEU A 31 -5.43 -3.40 0.90
CA LEU A 31 -5.08 -3.31 -0.51
C LEU A 31 -6.33 -3.60 -1.33
N HIS A 32 -6.63 -2.73 -2.30
CA HIS A 32 -7.57 -3.01 -3.38
C HIS A 32 -6.78 -3.34 -4.64
N LYS A 33 -7.09 -4.47 -5.28
CA LYS A 33 -6.54 -4.85 -6.58
C LYS A 33 -7.63 -4.75 -7.64
N SER A 34 -7.36 -4.04 -8.73
CA SER A 34 -8.31 -3.92 -9.85
C SER A 34 -8.57 -5.27 -10.50
N ILE A 35 -9.71 -5.39 -11.19
CA ILE A 35 -10.12 -6.63 -11.87
C ILE A 35 -9.11 -7.05 -12.94
N ASP A 36 -8.51 -6.08 -13.63
CA ASP A 36 -7.45 -6.30 -14.63
C ASP A 36 -6.05 -6.49 -14.00
N GLU A 37 -5.95 -6.46 -12.67
CA GLU A 37 -4.73 -6.55 -11.87
C GLU A 37 -3.63 -5.51 -12.19
N LYS A 38 -3.97 -4.46 -12.95
CA LYS A 38 -3.03 -3.42 -13.36
C LYS A 38 -2.88 -2.30 -12.33
N THR A 39 -3.90 -2.06 -11.53
CA THR A 39 -3.92 -0.98 -10.54
C THR A 39 -4.16 -1.54 -9.15
N ILE A 40 -3.28 -1.18 -8.23
CA ILE A 40 -3.33 -1.57 -6.84
C ILE A 40 -3.37 -0.30 -5.99
N VAL A 41 -4.31 -0.22 -5.05
CA VAL A 41 -4.44 0.90 -4.11
C VAL A 41 -4.22 0.37 -2.71
N VAL A 42 -3.18 0.83 -2.06
CA VAL A 42 -2.84 0.46 -0.69
C VAL A 42 -3.14 1.64 0.22
N ASN A 43 -3.83 1.38 1.32
CA ASN A 43 -4.08 2.36 2.37
C ASN A 43 -3.52 1.83 3.68
N TYR A 44 -2.91 2.72 4.45
CA TYR A 44 -2.42 2.48 5.79
C TYR A 44 -2.91 3.60 6.71
N VAL A 45 -3.32 3.23 7.91
CA VAL A 45 -3.72 4.16 8.98
C VAL A 45 -3.03 3.72 10.27
N GLN A 46 -2.44 4.69 10.97
CA GLN A 46 -1.97 4.51 12.34
C GLN A 46 -2.73 5.47 13.26
N ILE A 47 -3.32 4.93 14.32
CA ILE A 47 -4.17 5.70 15.25
C ILE A 47 -3.33 6.56 16.19
N ASN A 48 -2.37 5.96 16.90
CA ASN A 48 -1.49 6.67 17.83
C ASN A 48 -0.04 6.61 17.34
N MET A 49 0.65 7.74 17.41
CA MET A 49 2.09 7.87 17.24
C MET A 49 2.81 7.09 18.35
N VAL A 50 3.86 6.38 17.98
CA VAL A 50 4.70 5.65 18.92
C VAL A 50 6.09 6.31 18.91
N PRO A 51 6.54 6.90 20.04
CA PRO A 51 7.84 7.57 20.08
C PRO A 51 8.98 6.56 19.93
N ASN A 52 10.09 7.01 19.34
CA ASN A 52 11.29 6.19 19.11
C ASN A 52 11.04 4.88 18.35
N LEU A 53 10.10 4.91 17.41
CA LEU A 53 9.80 3.76 16.56
C LEU A 53 10.80 3.67 15.42
N LEU A 54 11.43 2.50 15.26
CA LEU A 54 12.23 2.21 14.08
C LEU A 54 11.36 2.31 12.81
N THR A 55 11.94 2.79 11.71
CA THR A 55 11.23 2.87 10.43
C THR A 55 10.66 1.51 10.04
N LYS A 56 9.33 1.44 10.01
CA LYS A 56 8.60 0.24 9.63
C LYS A 56 8.44 0.12 8.12
N ARG A 57 8.20 -1.11 7.68
CA ARG A 57 7.82 -1.43 6.31
C ARG A 57 6.49 -2.17 6.27
N LEU A 58 5.65 -1.78 5.32
CA LEU A 58 4.36 -2.42 5.06
C LEU A 58 4.52 -3.45 3.94
N ARG A 59 4.50 -4.73 4.30
CA ARG A 59 4.51 -5.83 3.32
C ARG A 59 3.15 -5.93 2.64
N LEU A 60 3.17 -6.06 1.32
CA LEU A 60 1.95 -6.25 0.52
C LEU A 60 1.61 -7.73 0.37
N GLU A 61 0.40 -8.00 -0.09
CA GLU A 61 -0.07 -9.36 -0.40
C GLU A 61 -0.73 -9.38 -1.78
N ALA A 62 -0.90 -10.58 -2.34
CA ALA A 62 -1.67 -10.83 -3.56
C ALA A 62 -1.21 -10.10 -4.85
N LEU A 63 0.10 -9.84 -4.95
CA LEU A 63 0.76 -9.36 -6.17
C LEU A 63 1.35 -10.52 -6.97
N GLU A 64 1.56 -10.32 -8.28
CA GLU A 64 2.25 -11.28 -9.13
C GLU A 64 3.77 -11.16 -8.93
N PRO A 65 4.45 -12.18 -8.38
CA PRO A 65 5.85 -12.07 -7.95
C PRO A 65 6.81 -11.53 -9.01
N LYS A 66 6.67 -11.99 -10.27
CA LYS A 66 7.57 -11.64 -11.37
C LYS A 66 7.18 -10.37 -12.12
N SER A 67 6.00 -9.81 -11.83
CA SER A 67 5.56 -8.57 -12.45
C SER A 67 6.29 -7.36 -11.89
N LYS A 68 6.40 -6.32 -12.71
CA LYS A 68 7.03 -5.04 -12.35
C LYS A 68 5.96 -4.01 -12.02
N TYR A 69 6.25 -3.16 -11.04
CA TYR A 69 5.31 -2.18 -10.51
C TYR A 69 5.98 -0.84 -10.25
N LYS A 70 5.27 0.26 -10.53
CA LYS A 70 5.61 1.63 -10.10
C LYS A 70 4.72 2.06 -8.94
N VAL A 71 5.29 2.77 -7.97
CA VAL A 71 4.58 3.29 -6.79
C VAL A 71 4.47 4.82 -6.87
N ASN A 72 3.28 5.39 -6.72
CA ASN A 72 3.01 6.85 -6.67
C ASN A 72 3.71 7.66 -7.77
N ASP A 73 3.72 7.12 -8.99
CA ASP A 73 4.40 7.68 -10.16
C ASP A 73 5.93 7.87 -10.02
N SER A 74 6.57 7.22 -9.04
CA SER A 74 8.04 7.22 -8.92
C SER A 74 8.73 6.54 -10.10
N ASP A 75 9.97 6.92 -10.35
CA ASP A 75 10.83 6.29 -11.36
C ASP A 75 11.37 4.92 -10.93
N LYS A 76 11.17 4.57 -9.66
CA LYS A 76 11.59 3.27 -9.11
C LYS A 76 10.61 2.19 -9.54
N ILE A 77 11.17 1.09 -10.00
CA ILE A 77 10.45 -0.12 -10.38
C ILE A 77 10.73 -1.18 -9.33
N TYR A 78 9.67 -1.82 -8.85
CA TYR A 78 9.74 -2.90 -7.88
C TYR A 78 9.14 -4.17 -8.49
N THR A 79 9.65 -5.33 -8.11
CA THR A 79 8.96 -6.60 -8.40
C THR A 79 7.83 -6.84 -7.41
N GLY A 80 6.86 -7.66 -7.79
CA GLY A 80 5.82 -8.11 -6.86
C GLY A 80 6.41 -8.82 -5.65
N GLU A 81 7.47 -9.61 -5.85
CA GLU A 81 8.19 -10.29 -4.78
C GLU A 81 8.84 -9.33 -3.78
N GLU A 82 9.50 -8.26 -4.26
CA GLU A 82 10.07 -7.22 -3.39
C GLU A 82 9.00 -6.52 -2.56
N LEU A 83 7.87 -6.18 -3.18
CA LEU A 83 6.76 -5.53 -2.49
C LEU A 83 6.11 -6.44 -1.43
N MET A 84 6.07 -7.76 -1.67
CA MET A 84 5.49 -8.71 -0.71
C MET A 84 6.47 -9.09 0.41
N ASN A 85 7.77 -9.23 0.13
CA ASN A 85 8.75 -9.68 1.13
C ASN A 85 9.45 -8.53 1.87
N ILE A 86 9.77 -7.43 1.17
CA ILE A 86 10.47 -6.28 1.75
C ILE A 86 9.46 -5.23 2.19
N GLY A 87 8.49 -4.90 1.33
CA GLY A 87 7.41 -3.95 1.64
C GLY A 87 7.74 -2.48 1.40
N LEU A 88 6.69 -1.66 1.48
CA LEU A 88 6.71 -0.21 1.32
C LEU A 88 7.29 0.48 2.56
N VAL A 89 8.10 1.52 2.36
CA VAL A 89 8.61 2.32 3.47
C VAL A 89 7.53 3.30 3.93
N LEU A 90 7.20 3.29 5.22
CA LEU A 90 6.21 4.23 5.79
C LEU A 90 6.77 5.65 5.97
N GLY A 91 8.09 5.77 6.12
CA GLY A 91 8.75 7.03 6.45
C GLY A 91 8.71 7.31 7.95
N GLU A 92 8.90 8.57 8.31
CA GLU A 92 8.80 9.03 9.70
C GLU A 92 7.35 9.41 10.00
N ILE A 93 6.79 8.84 11.07
CA ILE A 93 5.43 9.15 11.54
C ILE A 93 5.57 9.93 12.84
N VAL A 94 5.27 11.23 12.78
CA VAL A 94 5.46 12.16 13.91
C VAL A 94 4.14 12.63 14.53
N GLU A 95 3.00 12.26 13.93
CA GLU A 95 1.66 12.69 14.36
C GLU A 95 0.73 11.48 14.58
N ASP A 96 -0.26 11.67 15.45
CA ASP A 96 -1.38 10.74 15.63
C ASP A 96 -2.30 10.74 14.39
N ALA A 97 -3.08 9.67 14.24
CA ALA A 97 -4.12 9.52 13.22
C ALA A 97 -3.65 9.74 11.77
N ILE A 98 -2.40 9.36 11.46
CA ILE A 98 -1.86 9.49 10.10
C ILE A 98 -2.51 8.47 9.16
N ALA A 99 -2.75 8.90 7.92
CA ALA A 99 -3.14 8.03 6.82
C ALA A 99 -2.19 8.20 5.63
N ILE A 100 -1.75 7.08 5.06
CA ILE A 100 -0.87 7.06 3.88
C ILE A 100 -1.54 6.20 2.81
N GLN A 101 -1.50 6.68 1.56
CA GLN A 101 -2.00 5.96 0.41
C GLN A 101 -0.91 5.78 -0.64
N TRP A 102 -0.84 4.58 -1.20
CA TRP A 102 -0.04 4.28 -2.38
C TRP A 102 -0.93 3.80 -3.52
N ILE A 103 -0.73 4.39 -4.70
CA ILE A 103 -1.26 3.92 -5.97
C ILE A 103 -0.12 3.24 -6.71
N ILE A 104 -0.27 1.95 -6.95
CA ILE A 104 0.73 1.09 -7.55
C ILE A 104 0.19 0.63 -8.91
N LYS A 105 0.99 0.81 -9.96
CA LYS A 105 0.64 0.44 -11.32
C LYS A 105 1.57 -0.65 -11.82
N LYS A 106 0.99 -1.74 -12.34
CA LYS A 106 1.73 -2.77 -13.07
C LYS A 106 2.27 -2.19 -14.37
N ILE A 107 3.50 -2.51 -14.69
CA ILE A 107 4.16 -2.15 -15.95
C ILE A 107 4.07 -3.37 -16.86
N ASP A 108 3.66 -3.16 -18.10
CA ASP A 108 3.68 -4.18 -19.16
C ASP A 108 5.11 -4.40 -19.67
#